data_AF-A0A8K0I3Z4-F1
#
_entry.id   AF-A0A8K0I3Z4-F1
#
_cell.length_a   1.000
_cell.length_b   1.000
_cell.length_c   1.000
_cell.angle_alpha   90.00
_cell.angle_beta   90.00
_cell.angle_gamma   90.00
#
_symmetry.space_group_name_H-M   'P 1'
#
loop_
_entity.id
_entity.type
_entity.pdbx_description
1 polymer ?
#
loop_
_entity_poly.entity_id
_entity_poly.type
_entity_poly.pdbx_seq_one_letter_code
_entity_poly.pdbx_strand_id
1 'polypeptide(L)'
;YWRTHAEAIMVILGYLGNISQLFGPACGLAFGRDLSLPEALANTRTDGIGALYREGTASLLNSLVDSRFPFTTQQVKGAFAASVTSDKAAATQAELFKQANEGRLKF
;
A
#
# COMPACT_ATOMS: atom_id res chain seq x y z
N TYR A 1 2.85 -5.89 10.19
CA TYR A 1 3.20 -4.85 11.18
C TYR A 1 2.09 -3.82 11.32
N TRP A 2 1.88 -2.94 10.34
CA TRP A 2 0.93 -1.81 10.42
C TRP A 2 -0.50 -2.13 10.82
N ARG A 3 -1.04 -3.26 10.33
CA ARG A 3 -2.40 -3.71 10.67
C ARG A 3 -2.67 -3.82 12.18
N THR A 4 -1.64 -4.11 12.98
CA THR A 4 -1.76 -4.31 14.43
C THR A 4 -1.18 -3.14 15.25
N HIS A 5 -0.76 -2.05 14.59
CA HIS A 5 -0.09 -0.89 15.21
C HIS A 5 -0.72 0.41 14.69
N ALA A 6 -2.01 0.61 14.99
CA ALA A 6 -2.77 1.76 14.49
C ALA A 6 -2.27 3.09 15.07
N GLU A 7 -1.78 3.07 16.31
CA GLU A 7 -1.15 4.20 16.98
C GLU A 7 0.10 4.70 16.25
N ALA A 8 0.91 3.79 15.70
CA ALA A 8 2.08 4.18 14.90
C ALA A 8 1.65 4.94 13.64
N ILE A 9 0.56 4.53 12.98
CA ILE A 9 0.00 5.23 11.82
C ILE A 9 -0.43 6.66 12.22
N MET A 10 -1.11 6.81 13.36
CA MET A 10 -1.53 8.12 13.87
C MET A 10 -0.35 9.03 14.18
N VAL A 11 0.75 8.50 14.71
CA VAL A 11 1.97 9.29 14.99
C VAL A 11 2.57 9.87 13.72
N ILE A 12 2.56 9.11 12.62
CA ILE A 12 3.19 9.52 11.37
C ILE A 12 2.29 10.47 10.57
N LEU A 13 1.00 10.17 10.49
CA LEU A 13 0.06 10.87 9.61
C LEU A 13 -0.78 11.93 10.33
N GLY A 14 -0.91 11.85 11.65
CA GLY A 14 -1.82 12.68 12.45
C GLY A 14 -3.30 12.26 12.36
N TYR A 15 -3.64 11.31 11.47
CA TYR A 15 -4.99 10.77 11.29
C TYR A 15 -4.94 9.39 10.59
N LEU A 16 -6.03 8.64 10.68
CA LEU A 16 -6.24 7.43 9.88
C LEU A 16 -6.89 7.85 8.56
N GLY A 17 -6.09 8.06 7.52
CA GLY A 17 -6.54 8.50 6.20
C GLY A 17 -7.12 7.39 5.32
N ASN A 18 -7.60 7.80 4.15
CA ASN A 18 -8.11 6.89 3.12
C ASN A 18 -7.13 6.69 1.96
N ILE A 19 -7.33 5.63 1.18
CA ILE A 19 -6.52 5.31 0.01
C ILE A 19 -6.58 6.42 -1.04
N SER A 20 -7.75 7.01 -1.30
CA SER A 20 -7.88 8.14 -2.24
C SER A 20 -7.03 9.35 -1.83
N GLN A 21 -6.93 9.64 -0.54
CA GLN A 21 -6.16 10.77 -0.01
C GLN A 21 -4.66 10.53 -0.10
N LEU A 22 -4.22 9.29 0.08
CA LEU A 22 -2.80 8.94 0.12
C LEU A 22 -2.24 8.60 -1.27
N PHE A 23 -2.97 7.85 -2.08
CA PHE A 23 -2.55 7.39 -3.40
C PHE A 23 -3.15 8.20 -4.55
N GLY A 24 -4.05 9.14 -4.26
CA GLY A 24 -4.76 9.95 -5.25
C GLY A 24 -6.17 9.43 -5.54
N PRO A 25 -7.09 10.30 -6.00
CA PRO A 25 -8.52 10.00 -6.06
C PRO A 25 -8.86 8.81 -6.97
N ALA A 26 -8.11 8.62 -8.05
CA ALA A 26 -8.30 7.50 -8.97
C ALA A 26 -8.03 6.13 -8.33
N CYS A 27 -7.12 6.08 -7.34
CA CYS A 27 -6.76 4.84 -6.68
C CYS A 27 -7.89 4.32 -5.78
N GLY A 28 -8.73 5.19 -5.21
CA GLY A 28 -9.90 4.79 -4.40
C GLY A 28 -11.06 4.17 -5.19
N LEU A 29 -11.05 4.28 -6.53
CA LEU A 29 -12.13 3.78 -7.38
C LEU A 29 -12.02 2.27 -7.66
N ALA A 30 -10.83 1.69 -7.54
CA ALA A 30 -10.59 0.30 -7.92
C ALA A 30 -11.36 -0.72 -7.05
N PHE A 31 -11.80 -0.33 -5.86
CA PHE A 31 -12.62 -1.16 -4.97
C PHE A 31 -14.11 -0.87 -5.05
N GLY A 32 -14.54 0.05 -5.93
CA GLY A 32 -15.92 0.56 -5.96
C GLY A 32 -16.31 1.40 -4.74
N ARG A 33 -15.40 1.58 -3.79
CA ARG A 33 -15.49 2.45 -2.62
C ARG A 33 -14.09 2.80 -2.13
N ASP A 34 -13.95 3.97 -1.52
CA ASP A 34 -12.70 4.40 -0.91
C ASP A 34 -12.48 3.64 0.41
N LEU A 35 -11.34 2.95 0.51
CA LEU A 35 -10.98 2.19 1.71
C LEU A 35 -10.19 3.08 2.66
N SER A 36 -10.45 2.96 3.96
CA SER A 36 -9.55 3.49 4.97
C SER A 36 -8.23 2.71 4.98
N LEU A 37 -7.16 3.33 5.49
CA LEU A 37 -5.86 2.68 5.70
C LEU A 37 -5.95 1.33 6.43
N PRO A 38 -6.68 1.22 7.57
CA PRO A 38 -6.84 -0.07 8.24
C PRO A 38 -7.57 -1.11 7.39
N GLU A 39 -8.59 -0.72 6.64
CA GLU A 39 -9.33 -1.64 5.76
C GLU A 39 -8.46 -2.13 4.60
N ALA A 40 -7.62 -1.27 4.03
CA ALA A 40 -6.67 -1.65 3.00
C ALA A 40 -5.59 -2.62 3.53
N LEU A 41 -5.06 -2.37 4.74
CA LEU A 41 -4.11 -3.25 5.42
C LEU A 41 -4.73 -4.59 5.82
N ALA A 42 -6.01 -4.59 6.20
CA ALA A 42 -6.75 -5.78 6.64
C ALA A 42 -7.48 -6.49 5.50
N ASN A 43 -7.29 -6.06 4.25
CA ASN A 43 -8.08 -6.54 3.12
C ASN A 43 -8.00 -8.07 3.00
N THR A 44 -9.15 -8.75 2.91
CA THR A 44 -9.21 -10.21 2.88
C THR A 44 -9.38 -10.81 1.49
N ARG A 45 -9.48 -9.99 0.44
CA ARG A 45 -9.54 -10.52 -0.94
C ARG A 45 -8.27 -11.29 -1.25
N THR A 46 -8.46 -12.41 -1.93
CA THR A 46 -7.40 -13.34 -2.33
C THR A 46 -6.89 -13.07 -3.74
N ASP A 47 -7.31 -11.97 -4.36
CA ASP A 47 -6.91 -11.55 -5.69
C ASP A 47 -5.73 -10.55 -5.65
N GLY A 48 -5.17 -10.24 -6.82
CA GLY A 48 -4.04 -9.34 -6.97
C GLY A 48 -4.34 -7.92 -6.50
N ILE A 49 -5.58 -7.44 -6.70
CA ILE A 49 -6.01 -6.12 -6.23
C ILE A 49 -6.03 -6.06 -4.70
N GLY A 50 -6.57 -7.08 -4.02
CA GLY A 50 -6.51 -7.18 -2.55
C GLY A 50 -5.09 -7.23 -2.03
N ALA A 51 -4.21 -8.01 -2.68
CA ALA A 51 -2.80 -8.08 -2.33
C ALA A 51 -2.08 -6.74 -2.51
N LEU A 52 -2.33 -6.04 -3.62
CA LEU A 52 -1.75 -4.73 -3.91
C LEU A 52 -2.13 -3.70 -2.84
N TYR A 53 -3.39 -3.71 -2.40
CA TYR A 53 -3.85 -2.81 -1.35
C TYR A 53 -3.16 -3.05 -0.02
N ARG A 54 -3.00 -4.32 0.40
CA ARG A 54 -2.29 -4.65 1.64
C ARG A 54 -0.82 -4.23 1.57
N GLU A 55 -0.12 -4.73 0.57
CA GLU A 55 1.34 -4.60 0.48
C GLU A 55 1.77 -3.21 0.03
N GLY A 56 1.00 -2.58 -0.85
CA GLY A 56 1.21 -1.20 -1.28
C GLY A 56 0.96 -0.21 -0.16
N THR A 57 -0.08 -0.41 0.66
CA THR A 57 -0.33 0.44 1.84
C THR A 57 0.79 0.30 2.86
N ALA A 58 1.24 -0.93 3.13
CA ALA A 58 2.38 -1.17 4.00
C ALA A 58 3.67 -0.53 3.43
N SER A 59 3.91 -0.65 2.12
CA SER A 59 5.07 -0.04 1.46
C SER A 59 5.04 1.50 1.54
N LEU A 60 3.86 2.10 1.43
CA LEU A 60 3.72 3.55 1.56
C LEU A 60 4.13 3.99 2.96
N LEU A 61 3.60 3.33 3.99
CA LEU A 61 3.93 3.64 5.38
C LEU A 61 5.43 3.41 5.66
N ASN A 62 5.99 2.30 5.18
CA ASN A 62 7.43 2.02 5.31
C ASN A 62 8.28 3.10 4.63
N SER A 63 7.91 3.55 3.42
CA SER A 63 8.63 4.62 2.71
C SER A 63 8.63 5.97 3.41
N LEU A 64 7.67 6.21 4.32
CA LEU A 64 7.57 7.46 5.09
C LEU A 64 8.45 7.46 6.34
N VAL A 65 8.76 6.27 6.89
CA VAL A 65 9.45 6.14 8.19
C VAL A 65 10.84 5.53 8.11
N ASP A 66 11.11 4.73 7.08
CA ASP A 66 12.39 4.06 6.89
C ASP A 66 13.09 4.62 5.66
N SER A 67 14.16 5.40 5.89
CA SER A 67 14.99 5.97 4.83
C SER A 67 15.79 4.92 4.05
N ARG A 68 15.87 3.67 4.55
CA ARG A 68 16.47 2.53 3.86
C ARG A 68 15.45 1.69 3.09
N PHE A 69 14.18 2.05 3.14
CA PHE A 69 13.16 1.33 2.40
C PHE A 69 13.44 1.38 0.89
N PRO A 70 13.33 0.26 0.14
CA PRO A 70 13.74 0.18 -1.26
C PRO A 70 13.02 1.13 -2.23
N PHE A 71 11.86 1.65 -1.86
CA PHE A 71 11.05 2.54 -2.70
C PHE A 71 10.81 3.88 -2.02
N THR A 72 10.92 4.97 -2.79
CA THR A 72 10.44 6.27 -2.31
C THR A 72 8.92 6.30 -2.27
N THR A 73 8.35 7.19 -1.45
CA THR A 73 6.90 7.43 -1.40
C THR A 73 6.30 7.70 -2.79
N GLN A 74 7.00 8.45 -3.64
CA GLN A 74 6.55 8.73 -5.00
C GLN A 74 6.57 7.47 -5.88
N GLN A 75 7.59 6.62 -5.76
CA GLN A 75 7.66 5.34 -6.48
C GLN A 75 6.54 4.40 -6.05
N VAL A 76 6.25 4.30 -4.75
CA VAL A 76 5.14 3.47 -4.24
C VAL A 76 3.82 3.95 -4.83
N LYS A 77 3.52 5.25 -4.78
CA LYS A 77 2.28 5.81 -5.33
C LYS A 77 2.15 5.57 -6.84
N GLY A 78 3.22 5.81 -7.59
CA GLY A 78 3.23 5.60 -9.05
C GLY A 78 3.03 4.13 -9.43
N ALA A 79 3.77 3.22 -8.80
CA ALA A 79 3.67 1.79 -9.07
C ALA A 79 2.30 1.21 -8.67
N PHE A 80 1.72 1.69 -7.56
CA PHE A 80 0.36 1.34 -7.17
C PHE A 80 -0.65 1.78 -8.22
N ALA A 81 -0.62 3.05 -8.63
CA ALA A 81 -1.55 3.58 -9.62
C ALA A 81 -1.44 2.87 -10.99
N ALA A 82 -0.23 2.51 -11.41
CA ALA A 82 -0.01 1.78 -12.65
C ALA A 82 -0.54 0.34 -12.60
N SER A 83 -0.39 -0.34 -11.46
CA SER A 83 -0.70 -1.76 -11.31
C SER A 83 -2.16 -2.06 -10.96
N VAL A 84 -2.87 -1.12 -10.34
CA VAL A 84 -4.28 -1.30 -9.93
C VAL A 84 -5.26 -1.48 -11.10
N THR A 85 -4.79 -1.31 -12.33
CA THR A 85 -5.57 -1.39 -13.57
C THR A 85 -5.95 -2.82 -13.98
N SER A 86 -5.27 -3.85 -13.46
CA SER A 86 -5.62 -5.25 -13.72
C SER A 86 -5.16 -6.17 -12.59
N ASP A 87 -5.87 -7.29 -12.41
CA ASP A 87 -5.56 -8.26 -11.37
C ASP A 87 -4.12 -8.81 -11.49
N LYS A 88 -3.69 -9.11 -12.72
CA LYS A 88 -2.34 -9.62 -12.99
C LYS A 88 -1.25 -8.59 -12.68
N ALA A 89 -1.42 -7.34 -13.10
CA ALA A 89 -0.44 -6.29 -12.80
C ALA A 89 -0.39 -6.00 -11.30
N ALA A 90 -1.55 -5.98 -10.65
CA ALA A 90 -1.67 -5.80 -9.21
C ALA A 90 -0.98 -6.91 -8.43
N ALA A 91 -1.17 -8.19 -8.81
CA ALA A 91 -0.51 -9.32 -8.18
C ALA A 91 1.02 -9.25 -8.29
N THR A 92 1.55 -8.93 -9.48
CA THR A 92 3.00 -8.78 -9.70
C THR A 92 3.58 -7.66 -8.83
N GLN A 93 2.92 -6.49 -8.81
CA GLN A 93 3.40 -5.36 -8.03
C GLN A 93 3.26 -5.60 -6.51
N ALA A 94 2.20 -6.29 -6.08
CA ALA A 94 2.00 -6.68 -4.70
C ALA A 94 3.14 -7.58 -4.20
N GLU A 95 3.61 -8.51 -5.03
CA GLU A 95 4.73 -9.39 -4.68
C GLU A 95 6.05 -8.60 -4.53
N LEU A 96 6.32 -7.63 -5.41
CA LEU A 96 7.48 -6.74 -5.25
C LEU A 96 7.41 -5.91 -3.96
N PHE A 97 6.24 -5.34 -3.67
CA PHE A 97 6.01 -4.62 -2.42
C PHE A 97 6.17 -5.51 -1.19
N LYS A 98 5.64 -6.74 -1.24
CA LYS A 98 5.81 -7.72 -0.17
C LYS A 98 7.28 -8.01 0.09
N GLN A 99 8.06 -8.27 -0.95
CA GLN A 99 9.50 -8.51 -0.81
C GLN A 99 10.22 -7.31 -0.21
N ALA A 100 9.84 -6.08 -0.58
CA ALA A 100 10.41 -4.88 0.03
C ALA A 100 10.01 -4.74 1.51
N ASN A 101 8.73 -4.96 1.84
CA ASN A 101 8.21 -4.93 3.21
C ASN A 101 8.88 -5.97 4.12
N GLU A 102 9.26 -7.12 3.56
CA GLU A 102 9.93 -8.20 4.28
C GLU A 102 11.47 -8.06 4.28
N GLY A 103 12.03 -7.01 3.66
CA GLY A 103 13.47 -6.81 3.54
C GLY A 103 14.17 -7.85 2.64
N ARG A 104 13.41 -8.51 1.76
CA ARG A 104 13.87 -9.57 0.85
C ARG A 104 14.10 -9.10 -0.58
N LEU A 105 13.69 -7.88 -0.91
CA LEU A 105 13.91 -7.31 -2.24
C LEU A 105 15.41 -7.09 -2.44
N LYS A 106 15.97 -7.75 -3.45
CA LYS A 106 17.38 -7.62 -3.84
C LYS A 106 17.46 -6.86 -5.16
N PHE A 107 18.38 -5.91 -5.23
CA PHE A 107 18.77 -5.20 -6.45
C PHE A 107 19.94 -5.91 -7.12
#